data_AF-A0A4T0NZQ9-F1
#
_entry.id   AF-A0A4T0NZQ9-F1
#
_cell.length_a   1.000
_cell.length_b   1.000
_cell.length_c   1.000
_cell.angle_alpha   90.00
_cell.angle_beta   90.00
_cell.angle_gamma   90.00
#
_symmetry.space_group_name_H-M   'P 1'
#
loop_
_entity.id
_entity.type
_entity.pdbx_description
1 polymer ?
#
loop_
_entity_poly.entity_id
_entity_poly.type
_entity_poly.pdbx_seq_one_letter_code
_entity_poly.pdbx_strand_id
1 'polypeptide(L)'
;MLAALLLAETLALGVLSFPKLASEIGIGPTIIATIGLAFLAWVTGYILVDFKVNHPSVMSFADAGQVIGGPIFKWVLLVGILVNSVFIAASHVNSGGTALSEMSSNARCSVLLGLCMALLCFIFTIPRKYEHTAYASFASCVSIFAACLITIIACGVNRDSWGDSNGEVKWKAFNNTGIVGVINSFTQIVFA
;
A
#
# COMPACT_ATOMS: atom_id res chain seq x y z
N MET A 1 9.54 1.48 18.30
CA MET A 1 9.78 0.30 17.46
C MET A 1 8.56 -0.05 16.59
N LEU A 2 7.35 -0.14 17.15
CA LEU A 2 6.09 -0.32 16.38
C LEU A 2 5.86 0.74 15.28
N ALA A 3 6.24 2.00 15.53
CA ALA A 3 6.14 3.07 14.55
C ALA A 3 6.96 2.80 13.27
N ALA A 4 8.13 2.15 13.39
CA ALA A 4 8.94 1.80 12.22
C ALA A 4 8.29 0.71 11.37
N LEU A 5 7.54 -0.20 12.01
CA LEU A 5 6.79 -1.25 11.31
C LEU A 5 5.63 -0.67 10.52
N LEU A 6 4.83 0.21 11.14
CA LEU A 6 3.73 0.91 10.46
C LEU A 6 4.22 1.81 9.33
N LEU A 7 5.36 2.48 9.53
CA LEU A 7 5.99 3.30 8.51
C LEU A 7 6.51 2.45 7.34
N ALA A 8 7.11 1.28 7.61
CA ALA A 8 7.55 0.37 6.57
C ALA A 8 6.38 -0.14 5.70
N GLU A 9 5.27 -0.50 6.34
CA GLU A 9 4.07 -1.00 5.67
C GLU A 9 3.44 0.06 4.76
N THR A 10 3.23 1.27 5.28
CA THR A 10 2.64 2.39 4.51
C THR A 10 3.54 2.83 3.35
N LEU A 11 4.86 2.86 3.54
CA LEU A 11 5.79 3.16 2.45
C LEU A 11 5.77 2.09 1.36
N ALA A 12 5.73 0.81 1.75
CA ALA A 12 5.74 -0.29 0.79
C ALA A 12 4.53 -0.23 -0.15
N LEU A 13 3.32 -0.07 0.41
CA LEU A 13 2.10 -0.04 -0.37
C LEU A 13 2.04 1.17 -1.32
N GLY A 14 2.49 2.34 -0.86
CA GLY A 14 2.57 3.53 -1.70
C GLY A 14 3.47 3.31 -2.91
N VAL A 15 4.73 2.91 -2.69
CA VAL A 15 5.76 2.79 -3.74
C VAL A 15 5.36 1.84 -4.87
N LEU A 16 4.63 0.76 -4.57
CA LEU A 16 4.19 -0.20 -5.59
C LEU A 16 3.08 0.37 -6.50
N SER A 17 2.21 1.21 -5.96
CA SER A 17 1.05 1.75 -6.69
C SER A 17 1.37 3.01 -7.49
N PHE A 18 2.33 3.82 -7.02
CA PHE A 18 2.71 5.09 -7.66
C PHE A 18 3.06 5.00 -9.16
N PRO A 19 3.84 4.01 -9.65
CA PRO A 19 4.21 3.94 -11.07
C PRO A 19 3.00 3.74 -11.98
N LYS A 20 2.07 2.87 -11.57
CA LYS A 20 0.85 2.58 -12.32
C LYS A 20 -0.06 3.80 -12.36
N LEU A 21 -0.24 4.48 -11.22
CA LEU A 21 -1.01 5.72 -11.11
C LEU A 21 -0.43 6.81 -12.02
N ALA A 22 0.88 7.03 -11.97
CA ALA A 22 1.55 8.03 -12.81
C ALA A 22 1.36 7.76 -14.31
N SER A 23 1.25 6.49 -14.72
CA SER A 23 0.97 6.11 -16.12
C SER A 23 -0.48 6.34 -16.55
N GLU A 24 -1.45 6.16 -15.65
CA GLU A 24 -2.88 6.29 -15.97
C GLU A 24 -3.33 7.76 -16.02
N ILE A 25 -3.07 8.56 -14.98
CA ILE A 25 -3.56 9.94 -14.85
C ILE A 25 -2.51 11.01 -15.21
N GLY A 26 -1.23 10.66 -15.19
CA GLY A 26 -0.10 11.58 -15.40
C GLY A 26 0.50 12.07 -14.08
N ILE A 27 1.72 12.60 -14.16
CA ILE A 27 2.52 12.97 -12.98
C ILE A 27 1.90 14.15 -12.19
N GLY A 28 1.42 15.18 -12.89
CA GLY A 28 0.83 16.37 -12.28
C GLY A 28 -0.35 16.07 -11.34
N PRO A 29 -1.43 15.43 -11.82
CA PRO A 29 -2.60 15.13 -10.98
C PRO A 29 -2.28 14.12 -9.88
N THR A 30 -1.32 13.20 -10.11
CA THR A 30 -0.89 12.24 -9.08
C THR A 30 -0.30 12.98 -7.87
N ILE A 31 0.61 13.93 -8.08
CA ILE A 31 1.24 14.71 -6.99
C ILE A 31 0.19 15.51 -6.20
N ILE A 32 -0.72 16.18 -6.90
CA ILE A 32 -1.78 16.98 -6.26
C ILE A 32 -2.69 16.09 -5.41
N ALA A 33 -3.10 14.94 -5.93
CA ALA A 33 -3.93 13.98 -5.21
C ALA A 33 -3.21 13.42 -3.97
N THR A 34 -1.92 13.09 -4.09
CA THR A 34 -1.11 12.61 -2.95
C THR A 34 -0.97 13.66 -1.85
N ILE A 35 -0.74 14.93 -2.19
CA ILE A 35 -0.67 16.01 -1.20
C ILE A 35 -2.03 16.19 -0.49
N GLY A 36 -3.13 16.13 -1.24
CA GLY A 36 -4.47 16.25 -0.67
C GLY A 36 -4.78 15.12 0.32
N LEU A 37 -4.47 13.88 -0.04
CA LEU A 37 -4.67 12.73 0.84
C LEU A 37 -3.69 12.71 2.02
N ALA A 38 -2.45 13.16 1.83
CA ALA A 38 -1.50 13.33 2.93
C ALA A 38 -2.00 14.35 3.96
N PHE A 39 -2.58 15.47 3.51
CA PHE A 39 -3.19 16.45 4.40
C PHE A 39 -4.39 15.86 5.16
N LEU A 40 -5.27 15.13 4.48
CA LEU A 40 -6.41 14.47 5.12
C LEU A 40 -5.97 13.40 6.14
N ALA A 41 -4.95 12.61 5.81
CA ALA A 41 -4.35 11.64 6.71
C ALA A 41 -3.73 12.33 7.94
N TRP A 42 -3.06 13.46 7.75
CA TRP A 42 -2.49 14.26 8.84
C TRP A 42 -3.57 14.77 9.80
N VAL A 43 -4.65 15.37 9.25
CA VAL A 43 -5.78 15.86 10.06
C VAL A 43 -6.45 14.72 10.83
N THR A 44 -6.66 13.57 10.19
CA THR A 44 -7.25 12.40 10.83
C THR A 44 -6.35 11.86 11.95
N GLY A 45 -5.04 11.80 11.71
CA GLY A 45 -4.05 11.40 12.71
C GLY A 45 -4.01 12.34 13.90
N TYR A 46 -4.11 13.66 13.67
CA TYR A 46 -4.17 14.65 14.74
C TYR A 46 -5.39 14.45 15.65
N ILE A 47 -6.57 14.27 15.06
CA ILE A 47 -7.81 14.00 15.81
C ILE A 47 -7.71 12.70 16.61
N LEU A 48 -7.11 11.66 16.02
CA LEU A 48 -6.95 10.37 16.68
C LEU A 48 -6.00 10.44 17.89
N VAL A 49 -4.91 11.20 17.76
CA VAL A 49 -3.97 11.43 18.87
C VAL A 49 -4.65 12.19 20.00
N ASP A 50 -5.38 13.26 19.70
CA ASP A 50 -6.13 14.02 20.70
C ASP A 50 -7.17 13.15 21.42
N PHE A 51 -7.92 12.34 20.66
CA PHE A 51 -8.87 11.38 21.23
C PHE A 51 -8.20 10.36 22.16
N LYS A 52 -7.03 9.85 21.79
CA LYS A 52 -6.27 8.87 22.58
C LYS A 52 -5.73 9.46 23.88
N VAL A 53 -5.31 10.72 23.89
CA VAL A 53 -4.85 11.42 25.10
C VAL A 53 -6.02 11.65 26.06
N ASN A 54 -7.19 12.00 25.53
CA ASN A 54 -8.39 12.24 26.33
C ASN A 54 -9.07 10.95 26.84
N HIS A 55 -8.91 9.81 26.14
CA HIS A 55 -9.49 8.52 26.52
C HIS A 55 -8.45 7.39 26.55
N PRO A 56 -7.55 7.36 27.56
CA PRO A 56 -6.45 6.38 27.63
C PRO A 56 -6.92 4.92 27.81
N SER A 57 -8.15 4.70 28.28
CA SER A 57 -8.77 3.37 28.42
C SER A 57 -9.05 2.67 27.09
N VAL A 58 -9.10 3.42 25.98
CA VAL A 58 -9.39 2.87 24.65
C VAL A 58 -8.11 2.26 24.06
N MET A 59 -8.04 0.93 23.98
CA MET A 59 -6.92 0.21 23.35
C MET A 59 -7.19 -0.23 21.90
N SER A 60 -8.45 -0.29 21.48
CA SER A 60 -8.85 -0.75 20.15
C SER A 60 -9.79 0.26 19.49
N PHE A 61 -9.76 0.33 18.15
CA PHE A 61 -10.71 1.11 17.37
C PHE A 61 -12.18 0.74 17.68
N ALA A 62 -12.44 -0.51 18.04
CA ALA A 62 -13.77 -0.95 18.47
C ALA A 62 -14.23 -0.26 19.77
N ASP A 63 -13.33 -0.10 20.74
CA ASP A 63 -13.64 0.62 22.00
C ASP A 63 -13.76 2.12 21.77
N ALA A 64 -13.03 2.69 20.79
CA ALA A 64 -13.24 4.08 20.38
C ALA A 64 -14.68 4.28 19.88
N GLY A 65 -15.21 3.32 19.11
CA GLY A 65 -16.60 3.32 18.66
C GLY A 65 -17.61 3.29 19.80
N GLN A 66 -17.30 2.57 20.89
CA GLN A 66 -18.16 2.53 22.07
C GLN A 66 -18.26 3.90 22.76
N VAL A 67 -17.16 4.62 22.86
CA VAL A 67 -17.10 5.95 23.49
C VAL A 67 -17.80 7.01 22.63
N ILE A 68 -17.71 6.91 21.31
CA ILE A 68 -18.26 7.92 20.38
C ILE A 68 -19.78 7.76 20.17
N GLY A 69 -20.26 6.52 20.02
CA GLY A 69 -21.63 6.27 19.56
C GLY A 69 -22.35 5.11 20.25
N GLY A 70 -21.84 4.67 21.40
CA GLY A 70 -22.45 3.59 22.18
C GLY A 70 -22.30 2.19 21.56
N PRO A 71 -23.13 1.21 21.98
CA PRO A 71 -22.91 -0.20 21.67
C PRO A 71 -23.08 -0.55 20.19
N ILE A 72 -23.91 0.19 19.44
CA ILE A 72 -24.13 -0.05 18.02
C ILE A 72 -22.87 0.32 17.23
N PHE A 73 -22.28 1.49 17.50
CA PHE A 73 -21.05 1.93 16.83
C PHE A 73 -19.85 1.04 17.13
N LYS A 74 -19.78 0.46 18.34
CA LYS A 74 -18.77 -0.55 18.69
C LYS A 74 -18.79 -1.74 17.71
N TRP A 75 -19.97 -2.32 17.49
CA TRP A 75 -20.10 -3.48 16.61
C TRP A 75 -19.81 -3.14 15.15
N VAL A 76 -20.26 -1.97 14.67
CA VAL A 76 -19.98 -1.51 13.31
C VAL A 76 -18.48 -1.33 13.08
N LEU A 77 -17.77 -0.64 13.97
CA LEU A 77 -16.32 -0.45 13.83
C LEU A 77 -15.54 -1.76 14.00
N LEU A 78 -15.99 -2.66 14.88
CA LEU A 78 -15.37 -3.97 15.07
C LEU A 78 -15.50 -4.83 13.82
N VAL A 79 -16.68 -4.89 13.21
CA VAL A 79 -16.87 -5.63 11.95
C VAL A 79 -16.10 -4.94 10.82
N GLY A 80 -16.13 -3.62 10.74
CA GLY A 80 -15.41 -2.83 9.74
C GLY A 80 -13.90 -3.08 9.75
N ILE A 81 -13.27 -3.03 10.92
CA ILE A 81 -11.82 -3.25 11.03
C ILE A 81 -11.43 -4.71 10.70
N LEU A 82 -12.27 -5.68 11.07
CA LEU A 82 -12.05 -7.09 10.73
C LEU A 82 -12.12 -7.32 9.22
N VAL A 83 -13.17 -6.79 8.57
CA VAL A 83 -13.34 -6.90 7.12
C VAL A 83 -12.18 -6.21 6.40
N ASN A 84 -11.83 -4.99 6.80
CA ASN A 84 -10.70 -4.25 6.22
C ASN A 84 -9.38 -5.04 6.35
N SER A 85 -9.14 -5.66 7.49
CA SER A 85 -7.93 -6.47 7.73
C SER A 85 -7.84 -7.68 6.78
N VAL A 86 -8.98 -8.33 6.49
CA VAL A 86 -9.04 -9.46 5.55
C VAL A 86 -8.80 -8.99 4.11
N PHE A 87 -9.36 -7.84 3.71
CA PHE A 87 -9.14 -7.28 2.37
C PHE A 87 -7.69 -6.87 2.14
N ILE A 88 -7.04 -6.25 3.13
CA ILE A 88 -5.61 -5.91 3.06
C ILE A 88 -4.78 -7.19 2.90
N ALA A 89 -5.04 -8.21 3.73
CA ALA A 89 -4.34 -9.50 3.62
C ALA A 89 -4.51 -10.14 2.22
N ALA A 90 -5.72 -10.08 1.66
CA ALA A 90 -5.98 -10.57 0.30
C ALA A 90 -5.23 -9.76 -0.77
N SER A 91 -5.11 -8.44 -0.61
CA SER A 91 -4.34 -7.57 -1.51
C SER A 91 -2.86 -7.97 -1.56
N HIS A 92 -2.25 -8.27 -0.41
CA HIS A 92 -0.86 -8.73 -0.35
C HIS A 92 -0.65 -10.09 -1.01
N VAL A 93 -1.57 -11.04 -0.81
CA VAL A 93 -1.51 -12.34 -1.48
C VAL A 93 -1.64 -12.18 -3.00
N ASN A 94 -2.55 -11.31 -3.46
CA ASN A 94 -2.71 -11.04 -4.88
C ASN A 94 -1.46 -10.39 -5.50
N SER A 95 -0.92 -9.34 -4.87
CA SER A 95 0.30 -8.68 -5.33
C SER A 95 1.51 -9.63 -5.33
N GLY A 96 1.63 -10.48 -4.29
CA GLY A 96 2.69 -11.49 -4.22
C GLY A 96 2.53 -12.58 -5.28
N GLY A 97 1.30 -12.95 -5.61
CA GLY A 97 0.98 -13.89 -6.70
C GLY A 97 1.42 -13.36 -8.06
N THR A 98 1.13 -12.10 -8.37
CA THR A 98 1.60 -11.46 -9.61
C THR A 98 3.13 -11.38 -9.66
N ALA A 99 3.78 -10.99 -8.56
CA ALA A 99 5.25 -10.92 -8.50
C ALA A 99 5.92 -12.29 -8.77
N LEU A 100 5.39 -13.37 -8.21
CA LEU A 100 5.85 -14.73 -8.51
C LEU A 100 5.60 -15.15 -9.96
N SER A 101 4.47 -14.73 -10.53
CA SER A 101 4.11 -15.08 -11.92
C SER A 101 5.11 -14.49 -12.91
N GLU A 102 5.50 -13.24 -12.69
CA GLU A 102 6.53 -12.55 -13.49
C GLU A 102 7.90 -13.23 -13.33
N MET A 103 8.31 -13.57 -12.10
CA MET A 103 9.59 -14.25 -11.86
C MET A 103 9.64 -15.66 -12.45
N SER A 104 8.50 -16.35 -12.52
CA SER A 104 8.37 -17.71 -13.08
C SER A 104 8.13 -17.73 -14.60
N SER A 105 8.24 -16.59 -15.29
CA SER A 105 7.95 -16.47 -16.73
C SER A 105 6.58 -17.05 -17.13
N ASN A 106 5.56 -16.87 -16.28
CA ASN A 106 4.20 -17.40 -16.46
C ASN A 106 4.12 -18.92 -16.70
N ALA A 107 5.09 -19.70 -16.19
CA ALA A 107 5.14 -21.15 -16.41
C ALA A 107 3.99 -21.93 -15.73
N ARG A 108 3.28 -21.33 -14.75
CA ARG A 108 2.17 -21.96 -14.02
C ARG A 108 0.98 -21.01 -13.88
N CYS A 109 -0.20 -21.58 -13.61
CA CYS A 109 -1.42 -20.82 -13.36
C CYS A 109 -1.23 -19.84 -12.18
N SER A 110 -1.56 -18.55 -12.40
CA SER A 110 -1.45 -17.49 -11.39
C SER A 110 -2.19 -17.82 -10.09
N VAL A 111 -3.28 -18.59 -10.17
CA VAL A 111 -4.05 -19.03 -9.00
C VAL A 111 -3.22 -19.93 -8.08
N LEU A 112 -2.41 -20.82 -8.67
CA LEU A 112 -1.58 -21.74 -7.90
C LEU A 112 -0.43 -21.00 -7.21
N LEU A 113 0.17 -20.02 -7.90
CA LEU A 113 1.22 -19.17 -7.32
C LEU A 113 0.68 -18.28 -6.19
N GLY A 114 -0.54 -17.75 -6.34
CA GLY A 114 -1.24 -17.04 -5.27
C GLY A 114 -1.52 -17.92 -4.05
N LEU A 115 -1.95 -19.18 -4.26
CA LEU A 115 -2.16 -20.14 -3.17
C LEU A 115 -0.86 -20.46 -2.42
N CYS A 116 0.26 -20.63 -3.15
CA CYS A 116 1.57 -20.82 -2.54
C CYS A 116 1.98 -19.63 -1.67
N MET A 117 1.71 -18.39 -2.11
CA MET A 117 1.97 -17.20 -1.30
C MET A 117 1.09 -17.13 -0.06
N ALA A 118 -0.20 -17.45 -0.18
CA ALA A 118 -1.10 -17.50 0.97
C ALA A 118 -0.60 -18.48 2.04
N LEU A 119 -0.16 -19.69 1.62
CA LEU A 119 0.41 -20.69 2.53
C LEU A 119 1.71 -20.22 3.18
N LEU A 120 2.59 -19.56 2.43
CA LEU A 120 3.83 -19.01 2.96
C LEU A 120 3.54 -17.93 4.02
N CYS A 121 2.66 -16.97 3.70
CA CYS A 121 2.23 -15.95 4.64
C CYS A 121 1.58 -16.55 5.90
N PHE A 122 0.79 -17.62 5.74
CA PHE A 122 0.19 -18.34 6.86
C PHE A 122 1.26 -18.95 7.79
N ILE A 123 2.27 -19.63 7.22
CA ILE A 123 3.39 -20.20 7.99
C ILE A 123 4.17 -19.11 8.74
N PHE A 124 4.44 -17.97 8.08
CA PHE A 124 5.20 -16.86 8.66
C PHE A 124 4.41 -16.07 9.71
N THR A 125 3.09 -16.23 9.77
CA THR A 125 2.22 -15.59 10.78
C THR A 125 2.16 -16.38 12.10
N ILE A 126 2.48 -17.68 12.09
CA ILE A 126 2.50 -18.56 13.28
C ILE A 126 3.45 -18.06 14.40
N PRO A 127 4.68 -17.60 14.13
CA PRO A 127 5.57 -17.09 15.18
C PRO A 127 5.05 -15.78 15.79
N ARG A 128 4.30 -15.90 16.90
CA ARG A 128 3.61 -14.82 17.63
C ARG A 128 4.54 -13.82 18.38
N LYS A 129 5.86 -13.86 18.21
CA LYS A 129 6.81 -13.00 18.96
C LYS A 129 7.14 -11.72 18.19
N TYR A 130 6.58 -10.60 18.66
CA TYR A 130 6.73 -9.26 18.07
C TYR A 130 8.15 -8.65 18.14
N GLU A 131 9.05 -9.18 18.97
CA GLU A 131 10.40 -8.63 19.14
C GLU A 131 11.26 -8.79 17.87
N HIS A 132 11.13 -9.92 17.16
CA HIS A 132 11.87 -10.17 15.93
C HIS A 132 11.27 -9.47 14.71
N THR A 133 9.96 -9.20 14.72
CA THR A 133 9.25 -8.59 13.60
C THR A 133 9.77 -7.19 13.28
N ALA A 134 10.16 -6.42 14.31
CA ALA A 134 10.64 -5.07 14.08
C ALA A 134 12.04 -5.00 13.45
N TYR A 135 12.90 -6.00 13.68
CA TYR A 135 14.17 -6.11 12.94
C TYR A 135 13.91 -6.46 11.47
N ALA A 136 12.95 -7.35 11.21
CA ALA A 136 12.50 -7.66 9.86
C ALA A 136 11.94 -6.42 9.13
N SER A 137 11.20 -5.54 9.81
CA SER A 137 10.71 -4.28 9.20
C SER A 137 11.85 -3.38 8.73
N PHE A 138 12.93 -3.25 9.51
CA PHE A 138 14.08 -2.46 9.09
C PHE A 138 14.76 -3.07 7.86
N ALA A 139 14.92 -4.39 7.83
CA ALA A 139 15.45 -5.10 6.66
C ALA A 139 14.57 -4.89 5.41
N SER A 140 13.24 -4.92 5.57
CA SER A 140 12.31 -4.65 4.48
C SER A 140 12.41 -3.22 3.94
N CYS A 141 12.53 -2.20 4.80
CA CYS A 141 12.74 -0.82 4.35
C CYS A 141 14.02 -0.69 3.51
N VAL A 142 15.13 -1.29 3.96
CA VAL A 142 16.39 -1.27 3.22
C VAL A 142 16.25 -1.99 1.87
N SER A 143 15.55 -3.12 1.84
CA SER A 143 15.27 -3.88 0.61
C SER A 143 14.45 -3.07 -0.41
N ILE A 144 13.36 -2.42 0.04
CA ILE A 144 12.52 -1.58 -0.83
C ILE A 144 13.32 -0.40 -1.36
N PHE A 145 14.11 0.27 -0.51
CA PHE A 145 14.95 1.39 -0.92
C PHE A 145 16.00 0.96 -1.94
N ALA A 146 16.68 -0.17 -1.71
CA ALA A 146 17.64 -0.73 -2.66
C ALA A 146 16.97 -1.11 -3.99
N ALA A 147 15.80 -1.74 -3.96
CA ALA A 147 15.03 -2.08 -5.15
C ALA A 147 14.66 -0.82 -5.96
N CYS A 148 14.23 0.25 -5.29
CA CYS A 148 13.93 1.53 -5.94
C CYS A 148 15.15 2.16 -6.59
N LEU A 149 16.31 2.13 -5.93
CA LEU A 149 17.54 2.65 -6.52
C LEU A 149 17.96 1.84 -7.75
N ILE A 150 17.87 0.52 -7.67
CA ILE A 150 18.18 -0.38 -8.80
C ILE A 150 17.23 -0.10 -9.97
N THR A 151 15.92 0.07 -9.74
CA THR A 151 14.97 0.36 -10.82
C THR A 151 15.22 1.73 -11.45
N ILE A 152 15.52 2.76 -10.66
CA ILE A 152 15.87 4.10 -11.18
C ILE A 152 17.12 4.02 -12.07
N ILE A 153 18.18 3.35 -11.62
CA ILE A 153 19.42 3.20 -12.38
C ILE A 153 19.16 2.37 -13.65
N ALA A 154 18.44 1.25 -13.55
CA ALA A 154 18.11 0.39 -14.68
C ALA A 154 17.27 1.10 -15.75
N CYS A 155 16.27 1.89 -15.34
CA CYS A 155 15.49 2.74 -16.24
C CYS A 155 16.35 3.84 -16.89
N GLY A 156 17.31 4.41 -16.14
CA GLY A 156 18.24 5.42 -16.66
C GLY A 156 19.21 4.88 -17.70
N VAL A 157 19.76 3.68 -17.49
CA VAL A 157 20.69 3.02 -18.44
C VAL A 157 19.97 2.57 -19.71
N ASN A 158 18.76 2.02 -19.58
CA ASN A 158 17.97 1.56 -20.72
C ASN A 158 17.14 2.66 -21.39
N ARG A 159 17.44 3.95 -21.18
CA ARG A 159 16.62 5.08 -21.66
C ARG A 159 16.24 4.97 -23.13
N ASP A 160 17.18 4.53 -23.96
CA ASP A 160 17.01 4.45 -25.42
C ASP A 160 16.01 3.35 -25.83
N SER A 161 15.73 2.36 -24.97
CA SER A 161 14.72 1.32 -25.19
C SER A 161 13.28 1.77 -24.88
N TRP A 162 13.11 2.88 -24.15
CA TRP A 162 11.80 3.42 -23.74
C TRP A 162 11.38 4.66 -24.54
N GLY A 163 12.23 5.14 -25.46
CA GLY A 163 11.92 6.24 -26.36
C GLY A 163 11.01 5.81 -27.51
N ASP A 164 10.12 6.71 -27.94
CA ASP A 164 9.43 6.57 -29.24
C ASP A 164 10.48 6.58 -30.38
N SER A 165 10.07 6.37 -31.62
CA SER A 165 10.90 6.39 -32.84
C SER A 165 11.82 7.63 -33.03
N ASN A 166 11.66 8.68 -32.22
CA ASN A 166 12.50 9.88 -32.15
C ASN A 166 13.44 9.96 -30.92
N GLY A 167 13.49 8.94 -30.06
CA GLY A 167 14.32 8.90 -28.85
C GLY A 167 13.78 9.73 -27.66
N GLU A 168 12.59 10.31 -27.79
CA GLU A 168 11.95 11.09 -26.71
C GLU A 168 11.15 10.19 -25.77
N VAL A 169 11.43 10.30 -24.46
CA VAL A 169 10.65 9.63 -23.43
C VAL A 169 9.32 10.38 -23.26
N LYS A 170 8.21 9.71 -23.59
CA LYS A 170 6.87 10.32 -23.66
C LYS A 170 6.27 10.53 -22.27
N TRP A 171 6.70 11.58 -21.56
CA TRP A 171 6.13 11.98 -20.28
C TRP A 171 4.90 12.88 -20.50
N LYS A 172 3.73 12.43 -20.05
CA LYS A 172 2.52 13.24 -20.06
C LYS A 172 2.31 13.89 -18.70
N ALA A 173 2.30 15.23 -18.67
CA ALA A 173 1.97 15.98 -17.46
C ALA A 173 0.52 15.76 -17.01
N PHE A 174 -0.40 15.66 -17.98
CA PHE A 174 -1.80 15.32 -17.79
C PHE A 174 -2.21 14.30 -18.86
N ASN A 175 -2.76 13.16 -18.45
CA ASN A 175 -3.33 12.17 -19.37
C ASN A 175 -4.84 12.12 -19.16
N ASN A 176 -5.62 12.37 -20.22
CA ASN A 176 -7.08 12.31 -20.15
C ASN A 176 -7.54 10.87 -20.40
N THR A 177 -7.56 10.05 -19.36
CA THR A 177 -8.02 8.65 -19.39
C THR A 177 -9.54 8.50 -19.27
N GLY A 178 -10.30 9.58 -19.47
CA GLY A 178 -11.75 9.60 -19.26
C GLY A 178 -12.12 9.48 -17.78
N ILE A 179 -13.40 9.69 -17.46
CA ILE A 179 -13.91 9.70 -16.08
C ILE A 179 -13.66 8.35 -15.38
N VAL A 180 -13.77 7.24 -16.11
CA VAL A 180 -13.58 5.88 -15.58
C VAL A 180 -12.12 5.64 -15.16
N GLY A 181 -11.15 6.12 -15.96
CA GLY A 181 -9.73 6.03 -15.62
C GLY A 181 -9.41 6.82 -14.36
N VAL A 182 -9.91 8.06 -14.27
CA VAL A 182 -9.71 8.92 -13.10
C VAL A 182 -10.30 8.30 -11.83
N ILE A 183 -11.51 7.74 -11.90
CA ILE A 183 -12.15 7.09 -10.74
C ILE A 183 -11.33 5.86 -10.29
N ASN A 184 -10.84 5.05 -11.24
CA ASN A 184 -10.05 3.87 -10.92
C ASN A 184 -8.69 4.24 -10.30
N SER A 185 -7.99 5.23 -10.86
CA SER A 185 -6.72 5.69 -10.29
C SER A 185 -6.91 6.32 -8.92
N PHE A 186 -7.97 7.12 -8.70
CA PHE A 186 -8.26 7.67 -7.37
C PHE A 186 -8.52 6.56 -6.34
N THR A 187 -9.27 5.52 -6.73
CA THR A 187 -9.52 4.34 -5.91
C THR A 187 -8.21 3.64 -5.54
N GLN A 188 -7.30 3.47 -6.49
CA GLN A 188 -5.97 2.91 -6.23
C GLN A 188 -5.14 3.77 -5.27
N ILE A 189 -5.28 5.09 -5.27
CA ILE A 189 -4.58 5.94 -4.29
C ILE A 189 -5.19 5.80 -2.89
N VAL A 190 -6.50 5.66 -2.78
CA VAL A 190 -7.20 5.53 -1.48
C VAL A 190 -6.98 4.15 -0.84
N PHE A 191 -6.83 3.10 -1.66
CA PHE A 191 -6.64 1.72 -1.21
C PHE A 191 -5.21 1.19 -1.35
N ALA A 192 -4.26 2.02 -1.78
CA ALA A 192 -2.82 1.75 -1.66
C ALA A 192 -2.39 2.05 -0.22
#